data_AF-E4W5Y0-F1
#
_entry.id   AF-E4W5Y0-F1
#
_cell.length_a   1.000
_cell.length_b   1.000
_cell.length_c   1.000
_cell.angle_alpha   90.00
_cell.angle_beta   90.00
_cell.angle_gamma   90.00
#
_symmetry.space_group_name_H-M   'P 1'
#
loop_
_entity.id
_entity.type
_entity.pdbx_description
1 polymer ?
#
loop_
_entity_poly.entity_id
_entity_poly.type
_entity_poly.pdbx_seq_one_letter_code
_entity_poly.pdbx_strand_id
1 'polypeptide(L)'
;EDCLYLNVIVTQSTLAAVQNDTTKLRPVMVWIHGGGFLFGSANNAFYDGTALAVMNDVVFVSINYRLGAFGFLHLPESGIPGNMGLWDQLLALKWIQNNIHFFGGNPDQVTIFGESAG
;
A
#
# COMPACT_ATOMS: atom_id res chain seq x y z
N GLU A 1 3.83 -14.54 -10.69
CA GLU A 1 5.09 -14.04 -10.08
C GLU A 1 5.23 -12.52 -10.21
N ASP A 2 4.77 -11.91 -11.30
CA ASP A 2 4.67 -10.45 -11.40
C ASP A 2 3.44 -9.93 -10.64
N CYS A 3 3.61 -9.64 -9.35
CA CYS A 3 2.52 -9.23 -8.47
C CYS A 3 2.78 -7.96 -7.66
N LEU A 4 3.97 -7.37 -7.73
CA LEU A 4 4.37 -6.20 -6.93
C LEU A 4 3.77 -4.90 -7.47
N TYR A 5 2.44 -4.85 -7.39
CA TYR A 5 1.60 -3.72 -7.75
C TYR A 5 0.97 -3.13 -6.48
N LEU A 6 0.61 -1.85 -6.57
CA LEU A 6 -0.21 -1.15 -5.60
C LEU A 6 -1.36 -0.44 -6.32
N ASN A 7 -2.45 -0.23 -5.60
CA ASN A 7 -3.59 0.56 -6.06
C ASN A 7 -3.59 1.89 -5.32
N VAL A 8 -3.91 2.98 -6.02
CA VAL A 8 -4.09 4.31 -5.42
C VAL A 8 -5.51 4.76 -5.72
N ILE A 9 -6.30 4.98 -4.68
CA ILE A 9 -7.69 5.45 -4.76
C ILE A 9 -7.75 6.86 -4.20
N VAL A 10 -8.26 7.77 -5.02
CA VAL A 10 -8.36 9.20 -4.74
C VAL A 10 -9.66 9.75 -5.28
N THR A 11 -10.16 10.82 -4.66
CA THR A 11 -11.33 11.53 -5.18
C THR A 11 -10.92 12.48 -6.31
N GLN A 12 -11.87 12.79 -7.19
CA GLN A 12 -11.64 13.77 -8.26
C GLN A 12 -11.25 15.15 -7.70
N SER A 13 -11.81 15.54 -6.55
CA SER A 13 -11.46 16.79 -5.88
C SER A 13 -10.03 16.79 -5.35
N THR A 14 -9.53 15.66 -4.85
CA THR A 14 -8.13 15.53 -4.42
C THR A 14 -7.17 15.68 -5.60
N LEU A 15 -7.45 15.00 -6.73
CA LEU A 15 -6.63 15.13 -7.94
C LEU A 15 -6.65 16.56 -8.51
N ALA A 16 -7.81 17.21 -8.53
CA ALA A 16 -7.92 18.59 -8.99
C ALA A 16 -7.19 19.58 -8.06
N ALA A 17 -7.08 19.29 -6.77
CA ALA A 17 -6.35 20.11 -5.82
C ALA A 17 -4.84 20.09 -6.10
N VAL A 18 -4.27 18.93 -6.47
CA VAL A 18 -2.83 18.80 -6.80
C VAL A 18 -2.41 19.73 -7.94
N GLN A 19 -3.28 19.91 -8.94
CA GLN A 19 -2.97 20.75 -10.10
C GLN A 19 -2.97 22.25 -9.79
N ASN A 20 -3.70 22.67 -8.75
CA ASN A 20 -3.96 24.07 -8.45
C ASN A 20 -3.21 24.58 -7.21
N ASP A 21 -2.98 23.71 -6.22
CA ASP A 21 -2.41 24.09 -4.92
C ASP A 21 -1.87 22.85 -4.17
N THR A 22 -0.54 22.68 -4.17
CA THR A 22 0.14 21.58 -3.46
C THR A 22 0.10 21.74 -1.94
N THR A 23 -0.43 22.83 -1.38
CA THR A 23 -0.62 22.96 0.08
C THR A 23 -1.80 22.14 0.60
N LYS A 24 -2.66 21.62 -0.31
CA LYS A 24 -3.86 20.84 0.01
C LYS A 24 -3.66 19.33 -0.18
N LEU A 25 -2.56 18.78 0.31
CA LEU A 25 -2.37 17.32 0.34
C LEU A 25 -3.25 16.67 1.43
N ARG A 26 -3.66 15.42 1.21
CA ARG A 26 -4.54 14.65 2.11
C ARG A 26 -3.77 13.59 2.88
N PRO A 27 -4.21 13.23 4.10
CA PRO A 27 -3.67 12.06 4.79
C PRO A 27 -3.75 10.81 3.91
N VAL A 28 -2.74 9.94 4.03
CA VAL A 28 -2.63 8.70 3.25
C VAL A 28 -2.87 7.52 4.18
N MET A 29 -3.80 6.63 3.79
CA MET A 29 -4.07 5.39 4.50
C MET A 29 -3.60 4.20 3.65
N VAL A 30 -2.65 3.44 4.17
CA VAL A 30 -2.02 2.31 3.46
C VAL A 30 -2.49 0.99 4.06
N TRP A 31 -3.25 0.24 3.29
CA TRP A 31 -3.77 -1.08 3.65
C TRP A 31 -2.79 -2.19 3.28
N ILE A 32 -2.47 -3.02 4.27
CA ILE A 32 -1.75 -4.28 4.10
C ILE A 32 -2.72 -5.42 4.43
N HIS A 33 -2.99 -6.28 3.46
CA HIS A 33 -3.95 -7.36 3.65
C HIS A 33 -3.36 -8.51 4.49
N GLY A 34 -4.22 -9.16 5.28
CA GLY A 34 -3.92 -10.40 5.99
C GLY A 34 -3.94 -11.64 5.10
N GLY A 35 -4.14 -12.80 5.74
CA GLY A 35 -4.13 -14.12 5.10
C GLY A 35 -2.97 -15.02 5.54
N GLY A 36 -2.48 -14.83 6.77
CA GLY A 36 -1.51 -15.71 7.42
C GLY A 36 -0.16 -15.80 6.71
N PHE A 37 0.22 -14.79 5.92
CA PHE A 37 1.37 -14.80 5.01
C PHE A 37 1.31 -15.90 3.92
N LEU A 38 0.16 -16.53 3.70
CA LEU A 38 -0.01 -17.64 2.75
C LEU A 38 -0.90 -17.27 1.56
N PHE A 39 -1.90 -16.42 1.77
CA PHE A 39 -2.85 -15.98 0.74
C PHE A 39 -3.27 -14.53 0.98
N GLY A 40 -4.01 -13.95 0.04
CA GLY A 40 -4.51 -12.58 0.09
C GLY A 40 -4.13 -11.76 -1.14
N SER A 41 -4.76 -10.60 -1.32
CA SER A 41 -4.45 -9.64 -2.38
C SER A 41 -4.99 -8.26 -2.04
N ALA A 42 -4.29 -7.22 -2.50
CA ALA A 42 -4.75 -5.83 -2.51
C ALA A 42 -6.03 -5.62 -3.34
N ASN A 43 -6.34 -6.53 -4.27
CA ASN A 43 -7.49 -6.46 -5.17
C ASN A 43 -8.72 -7.22 -4.64
N ASN A 44 -8.67 -7.74 -3.42
CA ASN A 44 -9.83 -8.38 -2.83
C ASN A 44 -10.95 -7.34 -2.65
N ALA A 45 -12.15 -7.63 -3.17
CA ALA A 45 -13.29 -6.72 -3.15
C ALA A 45 -13.71 -6.29 -1.73
N PHE A 46 -13.38 -7.09 -0.70
CA PHE A 46 -13.59 -6.71 0.70
C PHE A 46 -12.75 -5.49 1.15
N TYR A 47 -11.70 -5.15 0.40
CA TYR A 47 -10.78 -4.05 0.72
C TYR A 47 -10.91 -2.86 -0.24
N ASP A 48 -12.04 -2.73 -0.93
CA ASP A 48 -12.31 -1.54 -1.74
C ASP A 48 -12.36 -0.27 -0.86
N GLY A 49 -11.30 0.54 -0.98
CA GLY A 49 -11.12 1.77 -0.22
C GLY A 49 -11.92 2.97 -0.74
N THR A 50 -12.75 2.81 -1.78
CA THR A 50 -13.48 3.93 -2.41
C THR A 50 -14.36 4.68 -1.40
N ALA A 51 -15.16 3.97 -0.60
CA ALA A 51 -16.02 4.61 0.40
C ALA A 51 -15.18 5.33 1.47
N LEU A 52 -14.08 4.73 1.92
CA LEU A 52 -13.18 5.32 2.91
C LEU A 52 -12.57 6.63 2.40
N ALA A 53 -12.04 6.62 1.16
CA ALA A 53 -11.46 7.78 0.50
C ALA A 53 -12.47 8.92 0.33
N VAL A 54 -13.70 8.61 -0.10
CA VAL A 54 -14.77 9.61 -0.31
C VAL A 54 -15.27 10.18 1.01
N MET A 55 -15.54 9.34 2.01
CA MET A 55 -16.18 9.79 3.26
C MET A 55 -15.24 10.55 4.19
N ASN A 56 -13.93 10.31 4.12
CA ASN A 56 -12.95 10.87 5.05
C ASN A 56 -11.94 11.81 4.40
N ASP A 57 -12.07 12.07 3.09
CA ASP A 57 -11.17 12.94 2.32
C ASP A 57 -9.69 12.52 2.47
N VAL A 58 -9.41 11.24 2.23
CA VAL A 58 -8.08 10.62 2.32
C VAL A 58 -7.65 10.02 0.99
N VAL A 59 -6.33 9.85 0.80
CA VAL A 59 -5.79 8.97 -0.24
C VAL A 59 -5.69 7.56 0.33
N PHE A 60 -6.33 6.60 -0.31
CA PHE A 60 -6.22 5.19 0.08
C PHE A 60 -5.25 4.45 -0.84
N VAL A 61 -4.36 3.66 -0.26
CA VAL A 61 -3.41 2.82 -1.00
C VAL A 61 -3.52 1.39 -0.50
N SER A 62 -3.61 0.41 -1.39
CA SER A 62 -3.48 -1.01 -1.04
C SER A 62 -2.32 -1.65 -1.80
N ILE A 63 -1.56 -2.52 -1.15
CA ILE A 63 -0.31 -3.08 -1.71
C ILE A 63 -0.35 -4.60 -1.77
N ASN A 64 0.19 -5.17 -2.85
CA ASN A 64 0.52 -6.59 -2.90
C ASN A 64 1.95 -6.82 -2.38
N TYR A 65 2.18 -7.96 -1.76
CA TYR A 65 3.48 -8.44 -1.34
C TYR A 65 3.59 -9.95 -1.58
N ARG A 66 4.81 -10.49 -1.68
CA ARG A 66 4.98 -11.93 -1.88
C ARG A 66 4.52 -12.71 -0.64
N LEU A 67 3.90 -13.87 -0.89
CA LEU A 67 3.32 -14.77 0.11
C LEU A 67 3.94 -16.17 0.01
N GLY A 68 3.66 -17.01 1.01
CA GLY A 68 4.12 -18.39 1.10
C GLY A 68 5.64 -18.51 0.97
N ALA A 69 6.10 -19.58 0.34
CA ALA A 69 7.54 -19.79 0.12
C ALA A 69 8.19 -18.67 -0.70
N PHE A 70 7.47 -18.05 -1.64
CA PHE A 70 8.02 -16.95 -2.44
C PHE A 70 8.30 -15.68 -1.64
N GLY A 71 7.55 -15.45 -0.56
CA GLY A 71 7.73 -14.30 0.33
C GLY A 71 8.57 -14.60 1.57
N PHE A 72 8.55 -15.84 2.06
CA PHE A 72 9.00 -16.14 3.42
C PHE A 72 9.86 -17.39 3.55
N LEU A 73 10.29 -18.03 2.46
CA LEU A 73 11.29 -19.10 2.54
C LEU A 73 12.58 -18.55 3.16
N HIS A 74 13.08 -19.22 4.19
CA HIS A 74 14.32 -18.89 4.88
C HIS A 74 15.25 -20.11 4.84
N LEU A 75 16.34 -20.00 4.08
CA LEU A 75 17.39 -21.01 3.91
C LEU A 75 18.74 -20.29 3.82
N PRO A 76 19.27 -19.80 4.95
CA PRO A 76 20.46 -18.94 4.98
C PRO A 76 21.70 -19.65 4.42
N GLU A 77 21.81 -20.98 4.57
CA GLU A 77 22.90 -21.79 4.01
C GLU A 77 22.92 -21.76 2.48
N SER A 78 21.77 -21.53 1.87
CA SER A 78 21.58 -21.38 0.42
C SER A 78 21.54 -19.92 -0.03
N GLY A 79 21.88 -18.97 0.86
CA GLY A 79 21.84 -17.54 0.56
C GLY A 79 20.43 -16.94 0.47
N ILE A 80 19.41 -17.60 1.03
CA ILE A 80 18.02 -17.12 1.05
C ILE A 80 17.72 -16.57 2.45
N PRO A 81 17.81 -15.25 2.68
CA PRO A 81 17.70 -14.68 4.03
C PRO A 81 16.25 -14.65 4.56
N GLY A 82 15.25 -14.89 3.72
CA GLY A 82 13.83 -14.79 4.08
C GLY A 82 13.29 -13.36 4.11
N ASN A 83 12.06 -13.21 4.57
CA ASN A 83 11.34 -11.94 4.70
C ASN A 83 11.16 -11.13 3.41
N MET A 84 11.28 -11.76 2.25
CA MET A 84 11.07 -11.11 0.95
C MET A 84 9.73 -10.37 0.88
N GLY A 85 8.66 -10.95 1.45
CA GLY A 85 7.35 -10.28 1.55
C GLY A 85 7.37 -9.00 2.38
N LEU A 86 8.14 -8.94 3.48
CA LEU A 86 8.30 -7.72 4.28
C LEU A 86 9.15 -6.68 3.55
N TRP A 87 10.16 -7.11 2.80
CA TRP A 87 10.94 -6.20 1.95
C TRP A 87 10.09 -5.60 0.83
N ASP A 88 9.14 -6.36 0.28
CA ASP A 88 8.17 -5.85 -0.70
C ASP A 88 7.28 -4.77 -0.07
N GLN A 89 6.78 -4.99 1.15
CA GLN A 89 6.00 -3.98 1.88
C GLN A 89 6.82 -2.70 2.11
N LEU A 90 8.08 -2.83 2.56
CA LEU A 90 8.98 -1.70 2.72
C LEU A 90 9.24 -0.95 1.41
N LEU A 91 9.38 -1.69 0.30
CA LEU A 91 9.57 -1.10 -1.03
C LEU A 91 8.33 -0.28 -1.45
N ALA A 92 7.13 -0.81 -1.23
CA ALA A 92 5.89 -0.10 -1.50
C ALA A 92 5.76 1.16 -0.65
N LEU A 93 6.12 1.10 0.64
CA LEU A 93 6.13 2.28 1.53
C LEU A 93 7.14 3.35 1.08
N LYS A 94 8.32 2.94 0.60
CA LYS A 94 9.28 3.88 -0.01
C LYS A 94 8.73 4.50 -1.29
N TRP A 95 8.04 3.72 -2.11
CA TRP A 95 7.36 4.25 -3.30
C TRP A 95 6.29 5.27 -2.91
N ILE A 96 5.45 4.96 -1.92
CA ILE A 96 4.44 5.88 -1.38
C ILE A 96 5.12 7.16 -0.94
N GLN A 97 6.20 7.06 -0.16
CA GLN A 97 6.88 8.24 0.35
C GLN A 97 7.45 9.15 -0.75
N ASN A 98 7.97 8.54 -1.82
CA ASN A 98 8.58 9.28 -2.92
C ASN A 98 7.57 9.81 -3.94
N ASN A 99 6.34 9.27 -4.01
CA ASN A 99 5.44 9.50 -5.14
C ASN A 99 4.02 9.92 -4.77
N ILE A 100 3.55 9.69 -3.54
CA ILE A 100 2.11 9.83 -3.24
C ILE A 100 1.59 11.27 -3.37
N HIS A 101 2.48 12.26 -3.27
CA HIS A 101 2.17 13.67 -3.51
C HIS A 101 1.66 13.95 -4.93
N PHE A 102 2.09 13.18 -5.95
CA PHE A 102 1.55 13.29 -7.31
C PHE A 102 0.08 12.88 -7.40
N PHE A 103 -0.42 12.13 -6.42
CA PHE A 103 -1.82 11.71 -6.30
C PHE A 103 -2.60 12.54 -5.27
N GLY A 104 -1.96 13.54 -4.66
CA GLY A 104 -2.58 14.41 -3.66
C GLY A 104 -2.51 13.88 -2.24
N GLY A 105 -1.69 12.85 -1.99
CA GLY A 105 -1.38 12.38 -0.65
C GLY A 105 -0.25 13.17 -0.01
N ASN A 106 -0.33 13.38 1.29
CA ASN A 106 0.72 14.01 2.07
C ASN A 106 1.73 12.94 2.53
N PRO A 107 2.97 12.94 2.00
CA PRO A 107 4.00 11.97 2.41
C PRO A 107 4.31 12.02 3.92
N ASP A 108 4.08 13.15 4.58
CA ASP A 108 4.36 13.31 6.02
C ASP A 108 3.17 12.89 6.92
N GLN A 109 2.06 12.43 6.33
CA GLN A 109 0.86 11.98 7.05
C GLN A 109 0.38 10.62 6.53
N VAL A 110 1.26 9.63 6.61
CA VAL A 110 1.00 8.25 6.21
C VAL A 110 0.65 7.39 7.43
N THR A 111 -0.52 6.76 7.39
CA THR A 111 -0.97 5.78 8.38
C THR A 111 -1.01 4.40 7.75
N ILE A 112 -0.25 3.45 8.29
CA ILE A 112 -0.31 2.04 7.89
C ILE A 112 -1.36 1.35 8.76
N PHE A 113 -2.19 0.53 8.13
CA PHE A 113 -3.16 -0.30 8.83
C PHE A 113 -3.38 -1.62 8.09
N GLY A 114 -3.79 -2.64 8.83
CA GLY A 114 -3.92 -4.00 8.34
C GLY A 114 -4.76 -4.85 9.29
N GLU A 115 -5.06 -6.07 8.87
CA GLU A 115 -5.78 -7.06 9.67
C GLU A 115 -5.04 -8.40 9.63
N SER A 116 -5.02 -9.09 10.78
CA SER A 116 -4.37 -10.38 10.95
C SER A 116 -2.86 -10.35 10.70
N ALA A 117 -2.39 -10.87 9.56
CA ALA A 117 -0.97 -10.87 9.18
C ALA A 117 -0.51 -9.56 8.53
N GLY A 118 -1.46 -8.69 8.15
CA GLY A 118 -1.20 -7.40 7.54
C GLY A 118 -0.96 -6.29 8.55
#